data_AF-F4W3S4-F1
#
_entry.id   AF-F4W3S4-F1
#
_cell.length_a   1.000
_cell.length_b   1.000
_cell.length_c   1.000
_cell.angle_alpha   90.00
_cell.angle_beta   90.00
_cell.angle_gamma   90.00
#
_symmetry.space_group_name_H-M   'P 1'
#
loop_
_entity.id
_entity.type
_entity.pdbx_description
1 polymer ?
#
loop_
_entity_poly.entity_id
_entity_poly.type
_entity_poly.pdbx_seq_one_letter_code
_entity_poly.pdbx_strand_id
1 'polypeptide(L)'
;MNGPTGLMIGAGKGVIRSMLCNADYMSDIIPCDMAINATIALAWQVGTEKSIKPIFLNATANQENPISWGDALELGKKHVFDNPFSQPLWYPGGRMTSSKVLHWLAVIFFQTIPAYLLDSLLIVTGNKPFLVRVQNRVNAGLDLLQYYTMKQWIFR
;
A
#
# COMPACT_ATOMS: atom_id res chain seq x y z
N MET A 1 10.59 0.79 -1.28
CA MET A 1 9.36 0.14 -1.79
C MET A 1 8.78 1.07 -2.82
N ASN A 2 8.44 0.54 -4.00
CA ASN A 2 8.01 1.36 -5.12
C ASN A 2 6.48 1.50 -5.08
N GLY A 3 5.98 2.39 -4.22
CA GLY A 3 4.55 2.73 -4.14
C GLY A 3 3.61 1.62 -3.63
N PRO A 4 2.30 1.74 -3.92
CA PRO A 4 1.25 0.81 -3.47
C PRO A 4 1.48 -0.64 -3.93
N THR A 5 2.03 -0.84 -5.13
CA THR A 5 2.36 -2.17 -5.66
C THR A 5 3.41 -2.88 -4.81
N GLY A 6 4.41 -2.14 -4.32
CA GLY A 6 5.41 -2.69 -3.41
C GLY A 6 4.82 -3.18 -2.08
N LEU A 7 3.77 -2.52 -1.59
CA LEU A 7 3.03 -2.96 -0.40
C LEU A 7 2.21 -4.22 -0.68
N MET A 8 1.53 -4.30 -1.83
CA MET A 8 0.78 -5.50 -2.20
C MET A 8 1.70 -6.73 -2.31
N ILE A 9 2.90 -6.56 -2.90
CA ILE A 9 3.91 -7.63 -2.95
C ILE A 9 4.38 -7.98 -1.53
N GLY A 10 4.65 -6.97 -0.68
CA GLY A 10 5.06 -7.19 0.70
C GLY A 10 4.03 -7.95 1.53
N ALA A 11 2.75 -7.62 1.39
CA ALA A 11 1.64 -8.33 2.03
C ALA A 11 1.49 -9.75 1.46
N GLY A 12 1.53 -9.89 0.14
CA GLY A 12 1.40 -11.18 -0.54
C GLY A 12 2.54 -12.16 -0.21
N LYS A 13 3.77 -11.67 -0.02
CA LYS A 13 4.91 -12.47 0.46
C LYS A 13 4.93 -12.70 1.97
N GLY A 14 3.94 -12.17 2.70
CA GLY A 14 3.83 -12.31 4.15
C GLY A 14 4.81 -11.46 4.95
N VAL A 15 5.49 -10.50 4.33
CA VAL A 15 6.38 -9.54 5.01
C VAL A 15 5.56 -8.56 5.86
N ILE A 16 4.43 -8.10 5.31
CA ILE A 16 3.51 -7.19 6.02
C ILE A 16 2.45 -8.02 6.72
N ARG A 17 2.33 -7.85 8.04
CA ARG A 17 1.34 -8.57 8.86
C ARG A 17 0.22 -7.68 9.39
N SER A 18 0.45 -6.38 9.44
CA SER A 18 -0.51 -5.40 9.91
C SER A 18 -0.35 -4.09 9.15
N MET A 19 -1.47 -3.50 8.77
CA MET A 19 -1.55 -2.18 8.14
C MET A 19 -2.60 -1.35 8.86
N LEU A 20 -2.24 -0.12 9.24
CA LEU A 20 -3.20 0.81 9.80
C LEU A 20 -4.08 1.39 8.67
N CYS A 21 -5.32 0.94 8.63
CA CYS A 21 -6.29 1.35 7.62
C CYS A 21 -7.70 1.09 8.14
N ASN A 22 -8.63 1.99 7.81
CA ASN A 22 -10.05 1.74 8.03
C ASN A 22 -10.63 1.00 6.82
N ALA A 23 -11.07 -0.24 7.03
CA ALA A 23 -11.61 -1.10 5.98
C ALA A 23 -12.90 -0.53 5.36
N ASP A 24 -13.68 0.23 6.13
CA ASP A 24 -14.97 0.78 5.71
C ASP A 24 -14.82 2.04 4.85
N TYR A 25 -13.62 2.62 4.77
CA TYR A 25 -13.38 3.81 3.96
C TYR A 25 -13.23 3.44 2.50
N MET A 26 -13.86 4.25 1.65
CA MET A 26 -13.70 4.16 0.19
C MET A 26 -12.26 4.53 -0.17
N SER A 27 -11.63 3.68 -0.98
CA SER A 27 -10.28 3.88 -1.46
C SER A 27 -10.32 4.76 -2.72
N ASP A 28 -9.56 5.85 -2.69
CA ASP A 28 -9.38 6.75 -3.84
C ASP A 28 -8.10 6.34 -4.59
N ILE A 29 -8.21 5.29 -5.38
CA ILE A 29 -7.10 4.73 -6.15
C ILE A 29 -7.40 4.99 -7.63
N ILE A 30 -6.51 5.75 -8.28
CA ILE A 30 -6.55 5.92 -9.73
C ILE A 30 -5.44 5.10 -10.39
N PRO A 31 -5.75 4.39 -11.48
CA PRO A 31 -4.74 3.81 -12.35
C PRO A 31 -3.76 4.87 -12.88
N CYS A 32 -2.48 4.52 -13.00
CA CYS A 32 -1.42 5.46 -13.39
C CYS A 32 -1.59 5.97 -14.82
N ASP A 33 -2.08 5.13 -15.71
CA ASP A 33 -2.47 5.45 -17.08
C ASP A 33 -3.60 6.50 -17.13
N MET A 34 -4.61 6.39 -16.26
CA MET A 34 -5.64 7.42 -16.15
C MET A 34 -5.06 8.78 -15.73
N ALA A 35 -4.15 8.79 -14.76
CA ALA A 35 -3.48 10.03 -14.34
C ALA A 35 -2.65 10.66 -15.48
N ILE A 36 -1.95 9.83 -16.26
CA ILE A 36 -1.17 10.28 -17.42
C ILE A 36 -2.10 10.83 -18.50
N ASN A 37 -3.17 10.12 -18.83
CA ASN A 37 -4.15 10.54 -19.84
C ASN A 37 -4.81 11.87 -19.46
N ALA A 38 -5.20 12.04 -18.19
CA ALA A 38 -5.74 13.30 -17.67
C ALA A 38 -4.73 14.45 -17.80
N THR A 39 -3.44 14.18 -17.53
CA THR A 39 -2.36 15.17 -17.67
C THR A 39 -2.17 15.61 -19.12
N ILE A 40 -2.16 14.66 -20.07
CA ILE A 40 -2.05 14.94 -21.50
C ILE A 40 -3.27 15.75 -22.00
N ALA A 41 -4.47 15.35 -21.60
CA ALA A 41 -5.70 16.03 -21.96
C ALA A 41 -5.72 17.49 -21.45
N LEU A 42 -5.31 17.71 -20.20
CA LEU A 42 -5.20 19.05 -19.62
C LEU A 42 -4.17 19.91 -20.37
N ALA A 43 -3.01 19.35 -20.70
CA ALA A 43 -1.98 20.07 -21.46
C ALA A 43 -2.49 20.49 -22.85
N TRP A 44 -3.20 19.60 -23.54
CA TRP A 44 -3.82 19.91 -24.83
C TRP A 44 -4.87 21.02 -24.72
N GLN A 45 -5.72 20.95 -23.69
CA GLN A 45 -6.76 21.97 -23.45
C GLN A 45 -6.12 23.35 -23.20
N VAL A 46 -5.15 23.42 -22.28
CA VAL A 46 -4.43 24.67 -21.97
C VAL A 46 -3.76 25.25 -23.22
N GLY A 47 -3.11 24.41 -24.03
CA GLY A 47 -2.45 24.84 -25.26
C GLY A 47 -3.40 25.33 -26.35
N THR A 48 -4.60 24.74 -26.44
CA THR A 48 -5.61 25.08 -27.45
C THR A 48 -6.41 26.31 -27.06
N GLU A 49 -6.88 26.39 -25.82
CA GLU A 49 -7.69 27.51 -25.32
C GLU A 49 -6.87 28.76 -25.03
N LYS A 50 -5.53 28.64 -24.92
CA LYS A 50 -4.61 29.73 -24.56
C LYS A 50 -5.10 30.52 -23.34
N SER A 51 -5.65 29.82 -22.36
CA SER A 51 -6.23 30.45 -21.17
C SER A 51 -5.16 31.28 -20.45
N ILE A 52 -5.49 32.55 -20.22
CA ILE A 52 -4.64 33.48 -19.45
C ILE A 52 -4.68 33.11 -17.95
N LYS A 53 -5.73 32.40 -17.51
CA LYS A 53 -5.90 31.96 -16.13
C LYS A 53 -5.44 30.50 -15.95
N PRO A 54 -4.82 30.16 -14.81
CA PRO A 54 -4.44 28.79 -14.52
C PRO A 54 -5.68 27.89 -14.44
N ILE A 55 -5.62 26.74 -15.11
CA ILE A 55 -6.64 25.69 -15.10
C ILE A 55 -6.18 24.60 -14.14
N PHE A 56 -7.07 24.13 -13.28
CA PHE A 56 -6.81 23.04 -12.34
C PHE A 56 -7.72 21.86 -12.67
N LEU A 57 -7.16 20.64 -12.64
CA LEU A 57 -7.90 19.39 -12.82
C LEU A 57 -7.55 18.45 -11.67
N ASN A 58 -8.58 17.96 -10.98
CA ASN A 58 -8.44 16.90 -9.99
C ASN A 58 -8.84 15.57 -10.63
N ALA A 59 -7.87 14.70 -10.90
CA ALA A 59 -8.14 13.32 -11.30
C ALA A 59 -8.37 12.48 -10.04
N THR A 60 -9.60 12.01 -9.85
CA THR A 60 -10.04 11.26 -8.65
C THR A 60 -10.85 10.04 -9.07
N ALA A 61 -10.95 9.04 -8.21
CA ALA A 61 -11.82 7.91 -8.45
C ALA A 61 -13.29 8.37 -8.38
N ASN A 62 -14.03 8.15 -9.47
CA ASN A 62 -15.45 8.49 -9.54
C ASN A 62 -16.27 7.60 -8.59
N GLN A 63 -17.43 8.08 -8.12
CA GLN A 63 -18.36 7.33 -7.28
C GLN A 63 -19.16 6.25 -8.05
N GLU A 64 -18.89 6.07 -9.34
CA GLU A 64 -19.58 5.08 -10.19
C GLU A 64 -19.18 3.63 -9.87
N ASN A 65 -17.93 3.40 -9.44
CA ASN A 65 -17.45 2.07 -9.06
C ASN A 65 -16.53 2.16 -7.83
N PRO A 66 -17.07 2.54 -6.66
CA PRO A 66 -16.27 2.74 -5.47
C PRO A 66 -15.87 1.37 -4.88
N ILE A 67 -14.63 1.25 -4.45
CA ILE A 67 -14.11 0.05 -3.76
C ILE A 67 -13.61 0.45 -2.37
N SER A 68 -14.11 -0.23 -1.34
CA SER A 68 -13.61 -0.02 0.01
C SER A 68 -12.20 -0.62 0.17
N TRP A 69 -11.46 -0.14 1.16
CA TRP A 69 -10.18 -0.76 1.50
C TRP A 69 -10.32 -2.23 1.92
N GLY A 70 -11.45 -2.59 2.55
CA GLY A 70 -11.80 -3.96 2.88
C GLY A 70 -11.97 -4.84 1.63
N ASP A 71 -12.79 -4.38 0.68
CA ASP A 71 -13.02 -5.10 -0.58
C ASP A 71 -11.73 -5.28 -1.38
N ALA A 72 -10.90 -4.23 -1.43
CA ALA A 72 -9.59 -4.28 -2.08
C ALA A 72 -8.66 -5.33 -1.44
N LEU A 73 -8.67 -5.46 -0.11
CA LEU A 73 -7.89 -6.47 0.60
C LEU A 73 -8.40 -7.88 0.29
N GLU A 74 -9.71 -8.09 0.30
CA GLU A 74 -10.31 -9.41 0.01
C GLU A 74 -10.03 -9.84 -1.42
N LEU A 75 -10.19 -8.93 -2.39
CA LEU A 75 -9.84 -9.17 -3.78
C LEU A 75 -8.34 -9.48 -3.94
N GLY A 76 -7.49 -8.71 -3.27
CA GLY A 76 -6.04 -8.96 -3.25
C GLY A 76 -5.69 -10.34 -2.68
N LYS A 77 -6.30 -10.73 -1.55
CA LYS A 77 -6.11 -12.05 -0.95
C LYS A 77 -6.51 -13.17 -1.91
N LYS A 78 -7.68 -13.08 -2.52
CA LYS A 78 -8.15 -14.06 -3.50
C LYS A 78 -7.10 -14.27 -4.60
N HIS A 79 -6.64 -13.19 -5.23
CA HIS A 79 -5.64 -13.28 -6.29
C HIS A 79 -4.29 -13.83 -5.83
N VAL A 80 -3.85 -13.48 -4.62
CA VAL A 80 -2.60 -14.03 -4.04
C VAL A 80 -2.71 -15.53 -3.74
N PHE A 81 -3.88 -16.01 -3.32
CA PHE A 81 -4.08 -17.45 -3.10
C PHE A 81 -4.18 -18.23 -4.40
N ASP A 82 -4.86 -17.67 -5.41
CA ASP A 82 -4.96 -18.28 -6.74
C ASP A 82 -3.61 -18.24 -7.49
N ASN A 83 -2.79 -17.20 -7.23
CA ASN A 83 -1.51 -16.95 -7.89
C ASN A 83 -0.41 -16.61 -6.86
N PRO A 84 0.10 -17.60 -6.12
CA PRO A 84 1.03 -17.35 -5.01
C PRO A 84 2.40 -16.84 -5.50
N PHE A 85 2.97 -15.92 -4.73
CA PHE A 85 4.32 -15.41 -4.99
C PHE A 85 5.39 -16.46 -4.74
N SER A 86 6.44 -16.44 -5.56
CA SER A 86 7.64 -17.24 -5.31
C SER A 86 8.38 -16.76 -4.06
N GLN A 87 8.90 -17.71 -3.29
CA GLN A 87 9.68 -17.47 -2.07
C GLN A 87 8.93 -16.54 -1.08
N PRO A 88 7.76 -16.97 -0.57
CA PRO A 88 7.10 -16.23 0.50
C PRO A 88 7.98 -16.28 1.74
N LEU A 89 8.12 -15.15 2.43
CA LEU A 89 8.79 -15.10 3.74
C LEU A 89 7.91 -15.74 4.81
N TRP A 90 6.61 -15.49 4.73
CA TRP A 90 5.60 -16.03 5.61
C TRP A 90 4.37 -16.40 4.77
N TYR A 91 3.55 -17.32 5.27
CA TYR A 91 2.23 -17.59 4.71
C TYR A 91 1.46 -16.28 4.42
N PRO A 92 0.98 -16.07 3.17
CA PRO A 92 0.28 -14.87 2.77
C PRO A 92 -0.86 -14.55 3.73
N GLY A 93 -0.92 -13.31 4.17
CA GLY A 93 -1.90 -12.93 5.18
C GLY A 93 -1.70 -11.51 5.64
N GLY A 94 -2.10 -11.27 6.89
CA GLY A 94 -2.13 -9.94 7.46
C GLY A 94 -3.55 -9.39 7.54
N ARG A 95 -3.68 -8.36 8.36
CA ARG A 95 -4.96 -7.71 8.67
C ARG A 95 -4.81 -6.20 8.58
N MET A 96 -5.91 -5.58 8.15
CA MET A 96 -6.09 -4.14 8.29
C MET A 96 -6.74 -3.88 9.64
N THR A 97 -6.33 -2.82 10.31
CA THR A 97 -6.89 -2.41 11.60
C THR A 97 -6.92 -0.91 11.69
N SER A 98 -7.99 -0.37 12.29
CA SER A 98 -8.10 1.04 12.62
C SER A 98 -7.48 1.37 13.99
N SER A 99 -7.22 0.36 14.82
CA SER A 99 -6.63 0.54 16.15
C SER A 99 -5.10 0.59 16.10
N LYS A 100 -4.55 1.75 16.48
CA LYS A 100 -3.10 1.97 16.58
C LYS A 100 -2.42 1.01 17.54
N VAL A 101 -3.08 0.68 18.66
CA VAL A 101 -2.52 -0.23 19.67
C VAL A 101 -2.41 -1.65 19.11
N LEU A 102 -3.48 -2.15 18.48
CA LEU A 102 -3.45 -3.48 17.84
C LEU A 102 -2.44 -3.53 16.70
N HIS A 103 -2.34 -2.46 15.90
CA HIS A 103 -1.34 -2.35 14.86
C HIS A 103 0.08 -2.45 15.44
N TRP A 104 0.38 -1.66 16.46
CA TRP A 104 1.70 -1.61 17.09
C TRP A 104 2.09 -2.95 17.73
N LEU A 105 1.18 -3.59 18.46
CA LEU A 105 1.41 -4.93 19.00
C LEU A 105 1.69 -5.94 17.88
N ALA A 106 0.90 -5.91 16.81
CA ALA A 106 1.08 -6.83 15.69
C ALA A 106 2.42 -6.60 14.96
N VAL A 107 2.85 -5.35 14.80
CA VAL A 107 4.16 -5.01 14.23
C VAL A 107 5.28 -5.56 15.11
N ILE A 108 5.21 -5.37 16.43
CA ILE A 108 6.26 -5.87 17.33
C ILE A 108 6.36 -7.40 17.28
N PHE A 109 5.25 -8.10 17.49
CA PHE A 109 5.26 -9.55 17.65
C PHE A 109 5.41 -10.33 16.34
N PHE A 110 4.87 -9.82 15.22
CA PHE A 110 4.85 -10.56 13.96
C PHE A 110 5.75 -9.99 12.87
N GLN A 111 6.40 -8.84 13.10
CA GLN A 111 7.32 -8.25 12.13
C GLN A 111 8.68 -7.95 12.76
N THR A 112 8.75 -7.12 13.80
CA THR A 112 10.01 -6.66 14.39
C THR A 112 10.78 -7.78 15.11
N ILE A 113 10.18 -8.43 16.11
CA ILE A 113 10.85 -9.49 16.89
C ILE A 113 11.30 -10.64 15.97
N PRO A 114 10.44 -11.19 15.08
CA PRO A 114 10.86 -12.23 14.15
C PRO A 114 11.98 -11.79 13.21
N ALA A 115 11.95 -10.55 12.70
CA ALA A 115 12.99 -10.04 11.81
C ALA A 115 14.36 -10.00 12.49
N TYR A 116 14.44 -9.50 13.73
CA TYR A 116 15.70 -9.49 14.48
C TYR A 116 16.18 -10.90 14.81
N LEU A 117 15.28 -11.80 15.25
CA LEU A 117 15.63 -13.18 15.55
C LEU A 117 16.21 -13.92 14.34
N LEU A 118 15.56 -13.78 13.18
CA LEU A 118 16.00 -14.41 11.94
C LEU A 118 17.30 -13.79 11.40
N ASP A 119 17.44 -12.46 11.45
CA ASP A 119 18.70 -11.81 11.06
C ASP A 119 19.86 -12.22 11.99
N SER A 120 19.63 -12.37 13.30
CA SER A 120 20.62 -12.91 14.24
C SER A 120 21.02 -14.34 13.88
N LEU A 121 20.06 -15.21 13.53
CA LEU A 121 20.34 -16.57 13.07
C LEU A 121 21.16 -16.57 11.77
N LEU A 122 20.84 -15.69 10.84
CA LEU A 122 21.60 -15.53 9.59
C LEU A 122 23.05 -15.15 9.90
N ILE A 123 23.28 -14.20 10.81
CA ILE A 123 24.62 -13.80 11.23
C ILE A 123 25.40 -14.99 11.83
N VAL A 124 24.78 -15.74 12.74
CA VAL A 124 25.43 -16.91 13.39
C VAL A 124 25.74 -18.02 12.38
N THR A 125 24.93 -18.18 11.34
CA THR A 125 25.14 -19.16 10.26
C THR A 125 26.04 -18.64 9.13
N GLY A 126 26.63 -17.45 9.27
CA GLY A 126 27.52 -16.85 8.27
C GLY A 126 26.82 -16.24 7.06
N ASN A 127 25.49 -16.13 7.10
CA ASN A 127 24.67 -15.53 6.06
C ASN A 127 24.49 -14.02 6.26
N LYS A 128 24.17 -13.31 5.18
CA LYS A 128 23.95 -11.85 5.23
C LYS A 128 22.55 -11.52 5.77
N PRO A 129 22.41 -10.78 6.88
CA PRO A 129 21.11 -10.34 7.39
C PRO A 129 20.47 -9.31 6.45
N PHE A 130 19.15 -9.35 6.33
CA PHE A 130 18.40 -8.45 5.44
C PHE A 130 17.00 -8.08 5.94
N LEU A 131 16.40 -8.86 6.84
CA LEU A 131 15.00 -8.74 7.22
C LEU A 131 14.69 -7.44 7.94
N VAL A 132 15.54 -7.01 8.88
CA VAL A 132 15.36 -5.73 9.58
C VAL A 132 15.37 -4.57 8.60
N ARG A 133 16.24 -4.62 7.58
CA ARG A 133 16.30 -3.57 6.53
C ARG A 133 15.05 -3.56 5.66
N VAL A 134 14.50 -4.73 5.35
CA VAL A 134 13.23 -4.85 4.63
C VAL A 134 12.09 -4.29 5.48
N GLN A 135 12.03 -4.64 6.77
CA GLN A 135 11.00 -4.16 7.68
C GLN A 135 11.02 -2.64 7.85
N ASN A 136 12.20 -2.04 7.95
CA ASN A 136 12.33 -0.57 8.03
C ASN A 136 11.79 0.12 6.77
N ARG A 137 12.03 -0.45 5.58
CA ARG A 137 11.48 0.07 4.32
C ARG A 137 9.96 -0.09 4.24
N VAL A 138 9.43 -1.18 4.78
CA VAL A 138 8.00 -1.45 4.89
C VAL A 138 7.33 -0.43 5.79
N ASN A 139 7.85 -0.25 7.01
CA ASN A 139 7.30 0.69 7.99
C ASN A 139 7.30 2.12 7.44
N ALA A 140 8.41 2.57 6.83
CA ALA A 140 8.47 3.88 6.20
C ALA A 140 7.42 4.07 5.08
N GLY A 141 7.16 3.02 4.29
CA GLY A 141 6.12 3.06 3.26
C GLY A 141 4.70 3.10 3.84
N LEU A 142 4.45 2.34 4.90
CA LEU A 142 3.16 2.31 5.59
C LEU A 142 2.88 3.65 6.30
N ASP A 143 3.88 4.24 6.94
CA ASP A 143 3.77 5.55 7.62
C ASP A 143 3.38 6.66 6.63
N LEU A 144 3.97 6.64 5.42
CA LEU A 144 3.62 7.58 4.35
C LEU A 144 2.17 7.40 3.86
N LEU A 145 1.69 6.16 3.77
CA LEU A 145 0.32 5.90 3.32
C LEU A 145 -0.74 6.12 4.39
N GLN A 146 -0.36 6.03 5.67
CA GLN A 146 -1.29 6.08 6.79
C GLN A 146 -2.23 7.30 6.74
N TYR A 147 -1.72 8.44 6.27
CA TYR A 147 -2.52 9.65 6.11
C TYR A 147 -3.71 9.46 5.16
N TYR A 148 -3.52 8.73 4.08
CA TYR A 148 -4.52 8.48 3.04
C TYR A 148 -5.44 7.32 3.39
N THR A 149 -4.94 6.30 4.08
CA THR A 149 -5.70 5.09 4.42
C THR A 149 -6.59 5.25 5.66
N MET A 150 -6.33 6.28 6.47
CA MET A 150 -7.08 6.60 7.68
C MET A 150 -8.02 7.80 7.51
N LYS A 151 -8.23 8.27 6.27
CA LYS A 151 -9.15 9.35 5.93
C LYS A 151 -9.98 8.96 4.73
N GLN A 152 -11.22 9.40 4.70
CA GLN A 152 -12.06 9.32 3.51
C GLN A 152 -12.03 10.67 2.80
N TRP A 153 -11.92 10.62 1.48
CA TRP A 153 -11.85 11.81 0.63
C TRP A 153 -13.14 11.92 -0.18
N ILE A 154 -13.77 13.09 -0.12
CA ILE A 154 -14.97 13.39 -0.89
C ILE A 154 -14.65 14.64 -1.70
N PHE A 155 -14.39 14.44 -2.98
CA PHE A 155 -14.18 15.52 -3.93
C PHE A 155 -15.54 15.98 -4.45
N ARG A 156 -15.78 17.29 -4.44
CA ARG A 156 -16.99 17.96 -4.92
C ARG A 156 -16.63 18.97 -5.99
#